data_AF-A0A8S2V385-F1
#
_entry.id   AF-A0A8S2V385-F1
#
_cell.length_a   1.000
_cell.length_b   1.000
_cell.length_c   1.000
_cell.angle_alpha   90.00
_cell.angle_beta   90.00
_cell.angle_gamma   90.00
#
_symmetry.space_group_name_H-M   'P 1'
#
loop_
_entity.id
_entity.type
_entity.pdbx_description
1 polymer ?
#
loop_
_entity_poly.entity_id
_entity_poly.type
_entity_poly.pdbx_seq_one_letter_code
_entity_poly.pdbx_strand_id
1 'polypeptide(L)' 'FTSDHPRHVFSNIIKTSIERATRYSSTFEAFNYERRYIKLMLLYNGYPSTFIENEFHKYFSEYISKSPFLPLID' A
#
# COMPACT_ATOMS: atom_id res chain seq x y z
N PHE A 1 20.50 -3.21 -21.33
CA PHE A 1 20.04 -2.52 -20.10
C PHE A 1 18.55 -2.21 -20.23
N THR A 2 17.68 -3.14 -19.87
CA THR A 2 16.25 -2.87 -19.68
C THR A 2 16.09 -2.40 -18.23
N SER A 3 15.99 -1.10 -18.03
CA SER A 3 15.83 -0.52 -16.70
C SER A 3 14.42 -0.78 -16.21
N ASP A 4 14.26 -1.51 -15.10
CA ASP A 4 12.98 -1.73 -14.40
C ASP A 4 12.46 -0.47 -13.67
N HIS A 5 12.98 0.70 -14.04
CA HIS A 5 12.63 2.00 -13.47
C HIS A 5 11.11 2.25 -13.39
N PRO A 6 10.27 1.93 -14.40
CA PRO A 6 8.83 2.12 -14.29
C PRO A 6 8.22 1.31 -13.13
N ARG A 7 8.67 0.07 -12.93
CA ARG A 7 8.20 -0.80 -11.86
C ARG A 7 8.59 -0.26 -10.48
N HIS A 8 9.82 0.23 -10.33
CA HIS A 8 10.27 0.86 -9.07
C HIS A 8 9.49 2.13 -8.73
N VAL A 9 9.23 2.98 -9.73
CA VAL A 9 8.41 4.18 -9.53
C VAL A 9 6.99 3.80 -9.09
N PHE A 10 6.39 2.79 -9.73
CA PHE A 10 5.05 2.33 -9.40
C PHE A 10 4.97 1.74 -7.98
N SER A 11 5.92 0.90 -7.59
CA SER A 11 6.02 0.36 -6.23
C SER A 11 6.19 1.47 -5.19
N ASN A 12 7.04 2.47 -5.46
CA ASN A 12 7.25 3.60 -4.55
C ASN A 12 5.97 4.44 -4.35
N ILE A 13 5.22 4.71 -5.42
CA ILE A 13 3.95 5.45 -5.34
C ILE A 13 2.98 4.73 -4.39
N ILE A 14 2.84 3.40 -4.54
CA ILE A 14 1.97 2.59 -3.69
C ILE A 14 2.46 2.64 -2.23
N LYS A 15 3.74 2.36 -2.01
CA LYS A 15 4.34 2.32 -0.67
C LYS A 15 4.17 3.66 0.06
N THR A 16 4.55 4.77 -0.57
CA THR A 16 4.43 6.10 0.03
C THR A 16 2.97 6.47 0.31
N SER A 17 2.04 6.08 -0.57
CA SER A 17 0.61 6.34 -0.33
C SER A 17 0.10 5.60 0.90
N ILE A 18 0.47 4.33 1.07
CA ILE A 18 0.10 3.53 2.25
C ILE A 18 0.78 4.08 3.51
N GLU A 19 2.06 4.42 3.47
CA GLU A 19 2.78 5.01 4.62
C GLU A 19 2.13 6.31 5.11
N ARG A 20 1.69 7.16 4.17
CA ARG A 20 0.94 8.38 4.49
C ARG A 20 -0.40 8.05 5.14
N ALA A 21 -1.15 7.10 4.57
CA ALA A 21 -2.42 6.67 5.16
C ALA A 21 -2.22 6.18 6.60
N THR A 22 -1.23 5.32 6.84
CA THR A 22 -0.90 4.81 8.18
C THR A 22 -0.53 5.92 9.16
N ARG A 23 0.25 6.92 8.71
CA ARG A 23 0.75 8.00 9.57
C ARG A 23 -0.30 9.06 9.89
N TYR A 24 -1.14 9.42 8.92
CA TYR A 24 -2.05 10.57 9.05
C TYR A 24 -3.49 10.19 9.42
N SER A 25 -3.86 8.92 9.33
CA SER A 25 -5.19 8.49 9.75
C SER A 25 -5.30 8.52 11.27
N SER A 26 -6.22 9.33 11.79
CA SER A 26 -6.44 9.47 13.24
C SER A 26 -7.19 8.28 13.84
N THR A 27 -7.92 7.51 13.02
CA THR A 27 -8.62 6.30 13.44
C THR A 27 -8.35 5.16 12.48
N PHE A 28 -8.54 3.94 12.96
CA PHE A 28 -8.44 2.74 12.14
C PHE A 28 -9.48 2.73 11.00
N GLU A 29 -10.67 3.26 11.25
CA GLU A 29 -11.70 3.38 10.22
C GLU A 29 -11.28 4.35 9.11
N ALA A 30 -10.75 5.53 9.48
CA ALA A 30 -10.21 6.50 8.53
C ALA A 30 -9.08 5.88 7.68
N PHE A 31 -8.21 5.10 8.31
CA PHE A 31 -7.17 4.34 7.60
C PHE A 31 -7.77 3.37 6.59
N ASN A 32 -8.80 2.61 6.96
CA ASN A 32 -9.43 1.66 6.04
C ASN A 32 -10.14 2.34 4.86
N TYR A 33 -10.77 3.50 5.07
CA TYR A 33 -11.31 4.29 3.97
C TYR A 33 -10.21 4.77 3.03
N GLU A 34 -9.13 5.33 3.56
CA GLU A 34 -8.00 5.79 2.77
C GLU A 34 -7.34 4.63 2.01
N ARG A 35 -7.19 3.47 2.66
CA ARG A 35 -6.68 2.23 2.04
C ARG A 35 -7.53 1.80 0.83
N ARG A 36 -8.86 1.84 0.97
CA ARG A 36 -9.79 1.51 -0.14
C ARG A 36 -9.72 2.56 -1.24
N TYR A 37 -9.65 3.84 -0.87
CA TYR A 37 -9.51 4.94 -1.82
C TYR A 37 -8.23 4.85 -2.64
N ILE A 38 -7.08 4.56 -2.00
CA ILE A 38 -5.80 4.34 -2.68
C ILE A 38 -5.90 3.19 -3.68
N LYS A 39 -6.50 2.04 -3.30
CA LYS A 39 -6.70 0.91 -4.23
C LYS A 39 -7.52 1.33 -5.45
N LEU A 40 -8.62 2.04 -5.25
CA LEU A 40 -9.47 2.52 -6.34
C LEU A 40 -8.73 3.52 -7.24
N MET A 41 -7.99 4.45 -6.66
CA MET A 41 -7.18 5.42 -7.40
C MET A 41 -6.12 4.74 -8.28
N LEU A 42 -5.42 3.72 -7.75
CA LEU A 42 -4.43 2.97 -8.53
C LEU A 42 -5.06 2.20 -9.68
N LEU A 43 -6.18 1.51 -9.44
CA LEU A 43 -6.94 0.81 -10.48
C LEU A 43 -7.40 1.78 -11.57
N TYR A 44 -7.91 2.95 -11.19
CA TYR A 44 -8.34 3.99 -12.13
C TYR A 44 -7.18 4.51 -12.99
N ASN A 45 -5.97 4.59 -12.43
CA ASN A 45 -4.75 4.96 -13.16
C ASN A 45 -4.14 3.80 -13.96
N GLY A 46 -4.84 2.67 -14.11
CA GLY A 46 -4.41 1.56 -14.96
C GLY A 46 -3.37 0.63 -14.34
N TYR A 47 -3.18 0.68 -13.02
CA TYR A 47 -2.29 -0.26 -12.34
C TYR A 47 -2.93 -1.66 -12.33
N PRO A 48 -2.19 -2.74 -12.65
CA PRO A 48 -2.73 -4.09 -12.57
C PRO A 48 -3.16 -4.46 -11.15
N SER A 49 -4.35 -5.05 -10.98
CA SER A 49 -4.88 -5.43 -9.67
C SER A 49 -3.94 -6.37 -8.90
N THR A 50 -3.38 -7.37 -9.59
CA THR A 50 -2.41 -8.31 -9.02
C THR A 50 -1.13 -7.63 -8.53
N PHE A 51 -0.68 -6.58 -9.23
CA PHE A 51 0.47 -5.79 -8.82
C PHE A 51 0.15 -4.99 -7.56
N ILE A 52 -1.02 -4.33 -7.52
CA ILE A 52 -1.49 -3.59 -6.35
C ILE A 52 -1.58 -4.52 -5.13
N GLU A 53 -2.21 -5.70 -5.28
CA GLU A 53 -2.36 -6.67 -4.19
C GLU A 53 -1.02 -7.15 -3.65
N ASN A 54 -0.07 -7.47 -4.53
CA ASN A 54 1.27 -7.87 -4.14
C ASN A 54 2.02 -6.78 -3.37
N GLU A 55 1.94 -5.52 -3.82
CA GLU A 55 2.61 -4.40 -3.14
C GLU A 55 1.97 -4.09 -1.78
N PHE A 56 0.63 -4.16 -1.67
CA PHE A 56 -0.07 -4.04 -0.39
C PHE A 56 0.33 -5.17 0.56
N HIS A 57 0.31 -6.42 0.09
CA HIS A 57 0.70 -7.58 0.89
C HIS A 57 2.14 -7.44 1.39
N LYS A 58 3.08 -7.10 0.50
CA LYS A 58 4.47 -6.86 0.85
C LYS A 58 4.62 -5.79 1.93
N TYR A 59 3.94 -4.66 1.78
CA TYR A 59 3.97 -3.58 2.76
C TYR A 59 3.49 -4.05 4.14
N PHE A 60 2.34 -4.71 4.23
CA PHE A 60 1.80 -5.14 5.52
C PHE A 60 2.63 -6.26 6.16
N SER A 61 3.16 -7.20 5.37
CA SER A 61 4.10 -8.21 5.86
C SER A 61 5.37 -7.58 6.43
N GLU A 62 5.94 -6.57 5.76
CA GLU A 62 7.07 -5.79 6.29
C GLU A 62 6.69 -4.99 7.54
N TYR A 63 5.48 -4.44 7.59
CA TYR A 63 5.00 -3.65 8.72
C TYR A 63 4.79 -4.52 9.97
N ILE A 64 4.13 -5.67 9.83
CA ILE A 64 3.90 -6.65 10.91
C ILE A 64 5.25 -7.14 11.47
N SER A 65 6.21 -7.47 10.61
CA SER A 65 7.53 -7.92 11.06
C SER A 65 8.32 -6.86 11.85
N LYS A 66 8.06 -5.56 11.61
CA LYS A 66 8.69 -4.44 12.33
C LYS A 66 7.89 -3.96 13.53
N SER A 67 6.62 -4.34 13.67
CA SER A 67 5.72 -3.87 14.73
C SER A 67 4.71 -4.96 15.10
N PRO A 68 5.16 -6.03 15.81
CA PRO A 68 4.37 -7.25 16.03
C PRO A 68 3.19 -7.10 17.00
N PHE A 69 2.96 -5.91 17.58
CA PHE A 69 1.92 -5.68 18.58
C PHE A 69 0.68 -4.95 18.06
N LEU A 70 0.58 -4.70 16.75
CA LEU A 70 -0.67 -4.23 16.15
C LEU A 70 -1.51 -5.44 15.70
N PRO A 71 -2.82 -5.46 15.99
CA PRO A 71 -3.65 -6.63 15.72
C PRO A 71 -3.62 -6.91 14.21
N LEU A 72 -3.19 -8.13 13.89
CA LEU A 72 -3.50 -8.78 12.62
C LEU A 72 -5.01 -8.72 12.43
N ILE A 73 -5.45 -8.23 11.28
CA ILE A 73 -6.87 -8.23 10.92
C ILE A 73 -7.01 -9.11 9.68
N ASP A 74 -7.90 -10.08 9.81
CA ASP A 74 -8.42 -10.97 8.77
C ASP A 74 -8.94 -10.24 7.52
#